data_AF-D3WHI6-F1
#
_entry.id   AF-D3WHI6-F1
#
_cell.length_a   1.000
_cell.length_b   1.000
_cell.length_c   1.000
_cell.angle_alpha   90.00
_cell.angle_beta   90.00
_cell.angle_gamma   90.00
#
_symmetry.space_group_name_H-M   'P 1'
#
loop_
_entity.id
_entity.type
_entity.pdbx_description
1 polymer ?
#
loop_
_entity_poly.entity_id
_entity_poly.type
_entity_poly.pdbx_seq_one_letter_code
_entity_poly.pdbx_strand_id
1 'polypeptide(L)'
;LESEALRQSVLNGDAEWEARIVSSFHRLSLIEEPTMRDPARWFNEWEPVNRGFHEALISACSSVWIRRFLSILYVHMERYRRLTAMHNPPTRNVHEEHLALRDSALARDAERCAALMAEHIESSISVVREFGLLR
;
A
#
# COMPACT_ATOMS: atom_id res chain seq x y z
N LEU A 1 10.53 6.97 -2.36
CA LEU A 1 10.37 6.43 -3.73
C LEU A 1 8.91 6.20 -4.08
N GLU A 2 8.13 5.55 -3.22
CA GLU A 2 6.74 5.18 -3.55
C GLU A 2 5.82 6.40 -3.67
N SER A 3 5.95 7.38 -2.77
CA SER A 3 5.23 8.67 -2.88
C SER A 3 5.48 9.38 -4.21
N GLU A 4 6.74 9.40 -4.67
CA GLU A 4 7.11 10.01 -5.95
C GLU A 4 6.56 9.19 -7.15
N ALA A 5 6.60 7.85 -7.06
CA ALA A 5 6.03 6.99 -8.08
C ALA A 5 4.52 7.16 -8.19
N LEU A 6 3.82 7.28 -7.06
CA LEU A 6 2.40 7.55 -7.02
C LEU A 6 2.09 8.94 -7.57
N ARG A 7 2.83 9.99 -7.16
CA ARG A 7 2.70 11.35 -7.70
C ARG A 7 2.78 11.35 -9.23
N GLN A 8 3.80 10.69 -9.79
CA GLN A 8 3.94 10.54 -11.24
C GLN A 8 2.83 9.72 -11.88
N SER A 9 2.35 8.68 -11.20
CA SER A 9 1.24 7.86 -11.71
C SER A 9 -0.05 8.65 -11.79
N VAL A 10 -0.33 9.49 -10.80
CA VAL A 10 -1.49 10.38 -10.81
C VAL A 10 -1.41 11.38 -11.95
N LEU A 11 -0.22 11.94 -12.22
CA LEU A 11 -0.03 12.90 -13.30
C LEU A 11 -0.11 12.26 -14.71
N ASN A 12 0.31 11.01 -14.85
CA ASN A 12 0.40 10.32 -16.16
C ASN A 12 -0.72 9.30 -16.41
N GLY A 13 -1.52 8.97 -15.40
CA GLY A 13 -2.51 7.91 -15.47
C GLY A 13 -3.60 8.20 -16.51
N ASP A 14 -4.15 7.14 -17.09
CA ASP A 14 -5.29 7.16 -18.00
C ASP A 14 -6.52 6.50 -17.33
N ALA A 15 -7.61 6.36 -18.08
CA ALA A 15 -8.83 5.69 -17.59
C ALA A 15 -8.58 4.22 -17.21
N GLU A 16 -7.66 3.55 -17.91
CA GLU A 16 -7.28 2.17 -17.60
C GLU A 16 -6.51 2.08 -16.27
N TRP A 17 -5.68 3.06 -15.95
CA TRP A 17 -5.03 3.19 -14.64
C TRP A 17 -6.05 3.41 -13.52
N GLU A 18 -7.05 4.28 -13.72
CA GLU A 18 -8.15 4.48 -12.75
C GLU A 18 -8.95 3.19 -12.53
N ALA A 19 -9.28 2.46 -13.60
CA ALA A 19 -9.97 1.17 -13.52
C ALA A 19 -9.16 0.10 -12.77
N ARG A 20 -7.83 0.07 -12.95
CA ARG A 20 -6.94 -0.81 -12.15
C ARG A 20 -6.98 -0.46 -10.66
N ILE A 21 -7.02 0.82 -10.31
CA ILE A 21 -7.13 1.27 -8.91
C ILE A 21 -8.46 0.81 -8.30
N VAL A 22 -9.58 1.06 -8.98
CA VAL A 22 -10.91 0.67 -8.50
C VAL A 22 -11.01 -0.84 -8.28
N SER A 23 -10.59 -1.64 -9.27
CA SER A 23 -10.69 -3.10 -9.21
C SER A 23 -9.76 -3.72 -8.17
N SER A 24 -8.52 -3.23 -8.05
CA SER A 24 -7.57 -3.73 -7.04
C SER A 24 -7.99 -3.33 -5.62
N PHE A 25 -8.45 -2.09 -5.41
CA PHE A 25 -9.00 -1.66 -4.13
C PHE A 25 -10.23 -2.48 -3.74
N HIS A 26 -11.15 -2.74 -4.66
CA HIS A 26 -12.33 -3.55 -4.37
C HIS A 26 -11.93 -4.93 -3.84
N ARG A 27 -10.99 -5.61 -4.51
CA ARG A 27 -10.47 -6.92 -4.08
C ARG A 27 -9.82 -6.85 -2.69
N LEU A 28 -9.05 -5.79 -2.42
CA LEU A 28 -8.41 -5.58 -1.14
C LEU A 28 -9.45 -5.36 -0.02
N SER A 29 -10.45 -4.51 -0.26
CA SER A 29 -11.49 -4.16 0.72
C SER A 29 -12.30 -5.38 1.22
N LEU A 30 -12.45 -6.42 0.39
CA LEU A 30 -13.17 -7.64 0.75
C LEU A 30 -12.45 -8.48 1.81
N ILE A 31 -11.13 -8.30 1.99
CA ILE A 31 -10.31 -9.14 2.86
C ILE A 31 -9.61 -8.38 3.98
N GLU A 32 -9.58 -7.05 3.94
CA GLU A 32 -8.97 -6.24 5.00
C GLU A 32 -9.62 -6.45 6.36
N GLU A 33 -10.94 -6.34 6.47
CA GLU A 33 -11.63 -6.49 7.76
C GLU A 33 -11.41 -7.88 8.40
N PRO A 34 -11.56 -9.00 7.66
CA PRO A 34 -11.16 -10.32 8.15
C PRO A 34 -9.69 -10.39 8.59
N THR A 35 -8.79 -9.77 7.83
CA THR A 35 -7.34 -9.78 8.12
C THR A 35 -7.00 -8.98 9.36
N MET A 36 -7.65 -7.85 9.59
CA MET A 36 -7.43 -7.06 10.80
C MET A 36 -7.91 -7.78 12.07
N ARG A 37 -8.93 -8.65 11.95
CA ARG A 37 -9.43 -9.47 13.06
C ARG A 37 -8.57 -10.69 13.36
N ASP A 38 -8.07 -11.36 12.32
CA ASP A 38 -7.25 -12.56 12.45
C ASP A 38 -6.10 -12.56 11.42
N PRO A 39 -5.05 -11.74 11.66
CA PRO A 39 -3.95 -11.64 10.71
C PRO A 39 -3.25 -12.97 10.46
N ALA A 40 -3.09 -13.80 11.49
CA ALA A 40 -2.42 -15.10 11.40
C ALA A 40 -3.10 -16.03 10.38
N ARG A 41 -4.43 -15.94 10.25
CA ARG A 41 -5.21 -16.74 9.30
C ARG A 41 -5.22 -16.16 7.89
N TRP A 42 -5.40 -14.85 7.74
CA TRP A 42 -5.74 -14.23 6.45
C TRP A 42 -4.58 -13.50 5.76
N PHE A 43 -3.43 -13.35 6.41
CA PHE A 43 -2.31 -12.59 5.86
C PHE A 43 -1.84 -13.11 4.50
N ASN A 44 -1.87 -14.43 4.26
CA ASN A 44 -1.39 -15.02 3.01
C ASN A 44 -2.31 -14.70 1.82
N GLU A 45 -3.59 -14.53 2.07
CA GLU A 45 -4.60 -14.12 1.09
C GLU A 45 -4.62 -12.60 0.91
N TRP A 46 -4.39 -11.85 1.99
CA TRP A 46 -4.36 -10.39 1.99
C TRP A 46 -3.12 -9.82 1.30
N GLU A 47 -1.92 -10.34 1.57
CA GLU A 47 -0.68 -9.73 1.08
C GLU A 47 -0.60 -9.65 -0.47
N PRO A 48 -1.01 -10.67 -1.25
CA PRO A 48 -1.04 -10.56 -2.71
C PRO A 48 -2.00 -9.50 -3.24
N VAL A 49 -3.17 -9.31 -2.60
CA VAL A 49 -4.14 -8.29 -3.03
C VAL A 49 -3.72 -6.89 -2.56
N ASN A 50 -3.09 -6.78 -1.39
CA ASN A 50 -2.44 -5.55 -0.92
C ASN A 50 -1.38 -5.12 -1.93
N ARG A 51 -0.47 -6.04 -2.28
CA ARG A 51 0.56 -5.79 -3.29
C ARG A 51 -0.04 -5.33 -4.61
N GLY A 52 -1.10 -6.00 -5.08
CA GLY A 52 -1.79 -5.65 -6.31
C GLY A 52 -2.36 -4.22 -6.29
N PHE A 53 -2.85 -3.75 -5.15
CA PHE A 53 -3.31 -2.38 -4.99
C PHE A 53 -2.15 -1.36 -5.04
N HIS A 54 -1.06 -1.60 -4.31
CA HIS A 54 0.14 -0.74 -4.39
C HIS A 54 0.74 -0.70 -5.81
N GLU A 55 0.81 -1.84 -6.49
CA GLU A 55 1.27 -1.92 -7.88
C GLU A 55 0.35 -1.16 -8.84
N ALA A 56 -0.98 -1.23 -8.64
CA ALA A 56 -1.94 -0.46 -9.44
C ALA A 56 -1.75 1.05 -9.27
N LEU A 57 -1.62 1.51 -8.01
CA LEU A 57 -1.37 2.91 -7.66
C LEU A 57 -0.17 3.48 -8.41
N ILE A 58 0.94 2.73 -8.49
CA ILE A 58 2.18 3.18 -9.14
C ILE A 58 2.31 2.77 -10.62
N SER A 59 1.29 2.14 -11.21
CA SER A 59 1.42 1.50 -12.53
C SER A 59 1.60 2.48 -13.70
N ALA A 60 1.23 3.75 -13.51
CA ALA A 60 1.42 4.82 -14.51
C ALA A 60 2.72 5.62 -14.31
N CYS A 61 3.55 5.29 -13.32
CA CYS A 61 4.87 5.91 -13.16
C CYS A 61 5.73 5.54 -14.38
N SER A 62 6.29 6.51 -15.10
CA SER A 62 7.06 6.26 -16.33
C SER A 62 8.44 5.63 -16.06
N SER A 63 9.05 5.93 -14.92
CA SER A 63 10.40 5.47 -14.58
C SER A 63 10.48 3.98 -14.26
N VAL A 64 11.06 3.21 -15.19
CA VAL A 64 11.30 1.76 -15.03
C VAL A 64 12.17 1.46 -13.79
N TRP A 65 13.16 2.31 -13.52
CA TRP A 65 14.07 2.11 -12.39
C TRP A 65 13.38 2.31 -11.04
N ILE A 66 12.53 3.34 -10.91
CA ILE A 66 11.74 3.54 -9.69
C ILE A 66 10.88 2.31 -9.41
N ARG A 67 10.16 1.79 -10.42
CA ARG A 67 9.33 0.58 -10.26
C ARG A 67 10.16 -0.65 -9.87
N ARG A 68 11.37 -0.82 -10.43
CA ARG A 68 12.29 -1.91 -10.05
C ARG A 68 12.75 -1.81 -8.60
N PHE A 69 13.19 -0.64 -8.15
CA PHE A 69 13.59 -0.43 -6.75
C PHE A 69 12.41 -0.66 -5.80
N LEU A 70 11.21 -0.19 -6.15
CA LEU A 70 10.01 -0.41 -5.35
C LEU A 70 9.66 -1.90 -5.24
N SER A 71 9.78 -2.68 -6.31
CA SER A 71 9.55 -4.13 -6.23
C SER A 71 10.51 -4.82 -5.25
N ILE A 72 11.78 -4.39 -5.19
CA ILE A 72 12.76 -4.92 -4.23
C ILE A 72 12.38 -4.51 -2.81
N LEU A 73 12.12 -3.23 -2.59
CA LEU A 73 11.74 -2.69 -1.28
C LEU A 73 10.45 -3.33 -0.75
N TYR A 74 9.48 -3.59 -1.62
CA TYR A 74 8.22 -4.22 -1.26
C TYR A 74 8.44 -5.61 -0.64
N VAL A 75 9.31 -6.44 -1.23
CA VAL A 75 9.65 -7.77 -0.69
C VAL A 75 10.28 -7.67 0.70
N HIS A 76 11.13 -6.66 0.94
CA HIS A 76 11.67 -6.41 2.28
C HIS A 76 10.59 -5.97 3.26
N MET A 77 9.70 -5.06 2.86
CA MET A 77 8.60 -4.58 3.71
C MET A 77 7.58 -5.67 4.03
N GLU A 78 7.26 -6.55 3.08
CA GLU A 78 6.41 -7.73 3.30
C GLU A 78 6.95 -8.59 4.44
N ARG A 79 8.26 -8.88 4.45
CA ARG A 79 8.88 -9.68 5.51
C ARG A 79 8.65 -9.05 6.88
N TYR A 80 8.78 -7.74 7.00
CA TYR A 80 8.52 -7.04 8.27
C TYR A 80 7.03 -7.02 8.62
N ARG A 81 6.13 -6.78 7.66
CA ARG A 81 4.67 -6.87 7.87
C ARG A 81 4.25 -8.24 8.37
N ARG A 82 4.82 -9.30 7.80
CA ARG A 82 4.55 -10.68 8.21
C ARG A 82 4.99 -10.94 9.66
N LEU A 83 6.15 -10.41 10.06
CA LEU A 83 6.62 -10.54 11.43
C LEU A 83 5.71 -9.77 12.41
N THR A 84 5.34 -8.54 12.10
CA THR A 84 4.52 -7.72 13.00
C THR A 84 3.08 -8.23 13.10
N ALA A 85 2.48 -8.65 11.98
CA ALA A 85 1.12 -9.22 11.95
C ALA A 85 0.95 -10.44 12.88
N MET A 86 2.00 -11.21 13.11
CA MET A 86 1.96 -12.41 13.97
C MET A 86 2.09 -12.10 15.47
N HIS A 87 2.51 -10.88 15.86
CA HIS A 87 2.84 -10.57 17.25
C HIS A 87 1.91 -9.52 17.89
N ASN A 88 1.28 -8.62 17.12
CA ASN A 88 0.19 -7.77 17.59
C ASN A 88 -0.54 -7.16 16.38
N PRO A 89 -1.88 -7.24 16.28
CA PRO A 89 -2.60 -6.54 15.23
C PRO A 89 -2.33 -5.03 15.35
N PRO A 90 -2.07 -4.32 14.24
CA PRO A 90 -1.92 -2.87 14.27
C PRO A 90 -3.18 -2.23 14.86
N THR A 91 -3.03 -1.23 15.74
CA THR A 91 -4.15 -0.41 16.24
C THR A 91 -4.66 0.60 15.21
N ARG A 92 -4.01 0.69 14.04
CA ARG A 92 -4.35 1.62 12.95
C ARG A 92 -5.42 1.05 12.02
N ASN A 93 -6.19 1.93 11.40
CA ASN A 93 -7.19 1.56 10.40
C ASN A 93 -6.61 1.56 8.97
N VAL A 94 -5.97 0.46 8.59
CA VAL A 94 -5.34 0.31 7.26
C VAL A 94 -6.35 0.49 6.12
N HIS A 95 -7.60 0.05 6.31
CA HIS A 95 -8.64 0.21 5.31
C HIS A 95 -8.90 1.69 5.00
N GLU A 96 -9.00 2.55 6.02
CA GLU A 96 -9.18 3.99 5.83
C GLU A 96 -7.98 4.65 5.13
N GLU A 97 -6.76 4.21 5.42
CA GLU A 97 -5.57 4.70 4.72
C GLU A 97 -5.62 4.35 3.22
N HIS A 98 -5.96 3.11 2.87
CA HIS A 98 -6.10 2.70 1.47
C HIS A 98 -7.29 3.35 0.77
N LEU A 99 -8.39 3.57 1.49
CA LEU A 99 -9.55 4.31 1.01
C LEU A 99 -9.16 5.74 0.64
N ALA A 100 -8.44 6.42 1.52
CA ALA A 100 -7.96 7.78 1.29
C ALA A 100 -7.02 7.87 0.08
N LEU A 101 -6.09 6.90 -0.06
CA LEU A 101 -5.19 6.81 -1.22
C LEU A 101 -5.95 6.61 -2.54
N ARG A 102 -6.92 5.70 -2.55
CA ARG A 102 -7.79 5.47 -3.71
C ARG A 102 -8.50 6.77 -4.10
N ASP A 103 -9.15 7.42 -3.13
CA ASP A 103 -9.96 8.60 -3.40
C ASP A 103 -9.13 9.78 -3.88
N SER A 104 -7.95 10.02 -3.30
CA SER A 104 -7.05 11.06 -3.81
C SER A 104 -6.52 10.74 -5.20
N ALA A 105 -6.28 9.46 -5.52
CA ALA A 105 -5.79 9.05 -6.83
C ALA A 105 -6.86 9.26 -7.90
N LEU A 106 -8.11 8.86 -7.64
CA LEU A 106 -9.24 9.05 -8.54
C LEU A 106 -9.63 10.53 -8.65
N ALA A 107 -9.41 11.34 -7.61
CA ALA A 107 -9.57 12.79 -7.66
C ALA A 107 -8.43 13.51 -8.40
N ARG A 108 -7.41 12.78 -8.88
CA ARG A 108 -6.20 13.31 -9.53
C ARG A 108 -5.39 14.29 -8.68
N ASP A 109 -5.48 14.18 -7.36
CA ASP A 109 -4.74 15.02 -6.41
C ASP A 109 -3.36 14.40 -6.13
N ALA A 110 -2.39 14.72 -6.98
CA ALA A 110 -1.05 14.13 -6.94
C ALA A 110 -0.30 14.43 -5.64
N GLU A 111 -0.43 15.65 -5.10
CA GLU A 111 0.26 16.07 -3.88
C GLU A 111 -0.34 15.42 -2.64
N ARG A 112 -1.69 15.37 -2.55
CA ARG A 112 -2.36 14.65 -1.47
C ARG A 112 -2.05 13.16 -1.49
N CYS A 113 -2.06 12.54 -2.67
CA CYS A 113 -1.64 11.15 -2.85
C CYS A 113 -0.23 10.89 -2.31
N ALA A 114 0.73 11.74 -2.68
CA ALA A 114 2.12 11.60 -2.25
C ALA A 114 2.26 11.72 -0.73
N ALA A 115 1.53 12.67 -0.12
CA ALA A 115 1.51 12.87 1.33
C ALA A 115 0.90 11.67 2.05
N LEU A 116 -0.28 11.20 1.63
CA LEU A 116 -0.95 10.03 2.20
C LEU A 116 -0.09 8.77 2.08
N MET A 117 0.61 8.58 0.96
CA MET A 117 1.52 7.44 0.77
C MET A 117 2.71 7.50 1.72
N ALA A 118 3.27 8.70 1.96
CA ALA A 118 4.36 8.87 2.91
C ALA A 118 3.90 8.53 4.35
N GLU A 119 2.72 9.02 4.74
CA GLU A 119 2.12 8.73 6.05
C GLU A 119 1.81 7.24 6.23
N HIS A 120 1.25 6.58 5.21
CA HIS A 120 0.97 5.16 5.22
C HIS A 120 2.24 4.30 5.42
N ILE A 121 3.34 4.67 4.75
CA ILE A 121 4.64 3.99 4.88
C ILE A 121 5.24 4.23 6.26
N GLU A 122 5.23 5.47 6.77
CA GLU A 122 5.79 5.78 8.08
C GLU A 122 4.99 5.09 9.21
N SER A 123 3.68 5.02 9.07
CA SER A 123 2.81 4.25 9.99
C SER A 123 3.17 2.77 9.98
N SER A 124 3.42 2.20 8.79
CA SER A 124 3.87 0.80 8.65
C SER A 124 5.24 0.58 9.29
N ILE A 125 6.19 1.51 9.12
CA ILE A 125 7.53 1.45 9.72
C ILE A 125 7.45 1.59 11.25
N SER A 126 6.57 2.46 11.75
CA SER A 126 6.40 2.70 13.19
C SER A 126 5.96 1.42 13.91
N VAL A 127 5.03 0.66 13.32
CA VAL A 127 4.66 -0.68 13.83
C VAL A 127 5.90 -1.59 13.90
N VAL A 128 6.74 -1.62 12.86
CA VAL A 128 7.96 -2.46 12.86
C VAL A 128 8.97 -2.01 13.92
N ARG A 129 9.13 -0.70 14.14
CA ARG A 129 10.03 -0.15 15.18
C ARG A 129 9.58 -0.52 16.58
N GLU A 130 8.28 -0.48 16.86
CA GLU A 130 7.72 -0.83 18.17
C GLU A 130 8.07 -2.27 18.58
N PHE A 131 8.18 -3.18 17.60
CA PHE A 131 8.60 -4.57 17.84
C PHE A 131 10.12 -4.76 18.01
N GLY A 132 10.93 -3.70 17.98
CA GLY A 132 12.39 -3.79 18.14
C GLY A 132 13.10 -4.53 17.00
N LEU A 133 12.44 -4.70 15.85
CA LEU A 133 12.97 -5.37 14.66
C LEU A 133 13.87 -4.45 13.81
N LEU A 134 13.83 -3.15 14.07
CA LEU A 134 14.72 -2.13 13.51
C LEU A 134 15.51 -1.53 14.68
N ARG A 135 16.79 -1.92 14.83
CA ARG A 135 17.75 -1.30 15.75
C ARG A 135 18.71 -0.40 14.97
#